data_AF-A0A1X2GLD8-F1
#
_entry.id   AF-A0A1X2GLD8-F1
#
_cell.length_a   1.000
_cell.length_b   1.000
_cell.length_c   1.000
_cell.angle_alpha   90.00
_cell.angle_beta   90.00
_cell.angle_gamma   90.00
#
_symmetry.space_group_name_H-M   'P 1'
#
loop_
_entity.id
_entity.type
_entity.pdbx_description
1 polymer ?
#
loop_
_entity_poly.entity_id
_entity_poly.type
_entity_poly.pdbx_seq_one_letter_code
_entity_poly.pdbx_strand_id
1 'polypeptide(L)'
;MPAMCNMNMIFNWQIQDTCVVFEWWHIQTSMGMLLSCLAVFAIAAGYEYLRVWTTQLDRVALPSDNKKSDPNHQSTSSFSESDTLLHSPVRQQQILRSVMYAIMMAISFWLMLVFMTYNGYLMIATILGAGVGHYIFGQGRLPASRSISCH
;
A
#
# COMPACT_ATOMS: atom_id res chain seq x y z
N MET A 1 24.95 26.13 11.05
CA MET A 1 25.59 24.97 11.70
C MET A 1 25.15 23.75 10.90
N PRO A 2 26.06 22.92 10.37
CA PRO A 2 25.65 21.76 9.57
C PRO A 2 24.87 20.78 10.46
N ALA A 3 23.75 20.26 9.97
CA ALA A 3 22.95 19.27 10.66
C ALA A 3 23.76 17.97 10.75
N MET A 4 24.17 17.58 11.96
CA MET A 4 24.91 16.35 12.19
C MET A 4 23.89 15.22 12.43
N CYS A 5 23.58 14.43 11.40
CA CYS A 5 22.77 13.23 11.57
C CYS A 5 23.56 12.18 12.38
N ASN A 6 23.05 11.73 13.53
CA ASN A 6 23.71 10.69 14.33
C ASN A 6 23.35 9.29 13.80
N MET A 7 24.31 8.58 13.22
CA MET A 7 24.10 7.21 12.71
C MET A 7 24.31 6.18 13.82
N ASN A 8 23.26 5.90 14.58
CA ASN A 8 23.28 4.85 15.59
C ASN A 8 22.62 3.58 15.03
N MET A 9 23.41 2.55 14.70
CA MET A 9 22.92 1.28 14.14
C MET A 9 22.42 0.28 15.19
N ILE A 10 22.15 0.74 16.41
CA ILE A 10 21.52 -0.03 17.49
C ILE A 10 20.20 0.66 17.88
N PHE A 11 19.17 -0.13 18.21
CA PHE A 11 17.83 0.35 18.59
C PHE A 11 17.92 1.51 19.58
N ASN A 12 17.43 2.69 19.19
CA ASN A 12 17.59 3.91 19.98
C ASN A 12 16.25 4.64 20.18
N TRP A 13 16.06 5.19 21.38
CA TRP A 13 14.93 6.02 21.79
C TRP A 13 15.27 7.51 21.81
N GLN A 14 16.36 7.92 21.16
CA GLN A 14 16.75 9.32 21.07
C GLN A 14 15.76 10.13 20.24
N ILE A 15 15.41 11.29 20.81
CA ILE A 15 14.43 12.25 20.29
C ILE A 15 15.12 13.35 19.45
N GLN A 16 16.45 13.48 19.54
CA GLN A 16 17.24 14.53 18.89
C GLN A 16 18.09 14.00 17.73
N ASP A 17 18.13 14.77 16.63
CA ASP A 17 19.03 14.65 15.47
C ASP A 17 18.92 13.35 14.64
N THR A 18 17.69 12.85 14.45
CA THR A 18 17.42 11.77 13.49
C THR A 18 16.86 12.31 12.18
N CYS A 19 17.57 11.99 11.09
CA CYS A 19 17.18 12.30 9.71
C CYS A 19 16.33 11.12 9.20
N VAL A 20 15.01 11.29 9.06
CA VAL A 20 14.07 10.17 8.91
C VAL A 20 14.10 9.54 7.51
N VAL A 21 14.18 10.35 6.43
CA VAL A 21 14.27 9.84 5.04
C VAL A 21 15.05 10.80 4.13
N PHE A 22 14.94 12.11 4.34
CA PHE A 22 15.67 13.14 3.61
C PHE A 22 16.37 14.06 4.60
N GLU A 23 17.54 14.61 4.25
CA GLU A 23 18.25 15.59 5.09
C GLU A 23 17.41 16.84 5.41
N TRP A 24 16.37 17.10 4.60
CA TRP A 24 15.46 18.23 4.80
C TRP A 24 14.34 17.98 5.82
N TRP A 25 14.07 16.73 6.18
CA TRP A 25 13.12 16.38 7.25
C TRP A 25 13.88 16.17 8.57
N HIS A 26 14.55 17.24 9.04
CA HIS A 26 15.35 17.21 10.26
C HIS A 26 14.51 17.56 11.49
N ILE A 27 14.45 16.66 12.46
CA ILE A 27 13.65 16.82 13.67
C ILE A 27 14.55 17.36 14.81
N GLN A 28 14.45 18.66 15.09
CA GLN A 28 15.22 19.31 16.16
C GLN A 28 14.45 19.45 17.49
N THR A 29 13.14 19.16 17.50
CA THR A 29 12.26 19.40 18.66
C THR A 29 11.35 18.21 18.95
N SER A 30 10.94 18.05 20.21
CA SER A 30 10.00 17.01 20.65
C SER A 30 8.66 17.07 19.90
N MET A 31 8.18 18.27 19.56
CA MET A 31 6.98 18.43 18.71
C MET A 31 7.21 17.93 17.27
N GLY A 32 8.38 18.22 16.69
CA GLY A 32 8.75 17.72 15.36
C GLY A 32 8.76 16.19 15.29
N MET A 33 9.10 15.53 16.41
CA MET A 33 9.07 14.08 16.51
C MET A 33 7.65 13.54 16.58
N LEU A 34 6.78 14.15 17.38
CA LEU A 34 5.37 13.76 17.45
C LEU A 34 4.67 13.94 16.10
N LEU A 35 4.92 15.06 15.42
CA LEU A 35 4.39 15.32 14.07
C LEU A 35 4.88 14.28 13.07
N SER A 36 6.15 13.90 13.13
CA SER A 36 6.70 12.85 12.26
C SER A 36 6.10 11.48 12.55
N CYS A 37 5.88 11.14 13.83
CA CYS A 37 5.18 9.92 14.21
C CYS A 37 3.74 9.91 13.68
N LEU A 38 3.02 11.04 13.81
CA LEU A 38 1.65 11.17 13.30
C LEU A 38 1.60 11.08 11.78
N ALA A 39 2.57 11.67 11.08
CA ALA A 39 2.69 11.57 9.63
C ALA A 39 2.96 10.12 9.19
N VAL A 40 3.92 9.44 9.80
CA VAL A 40 4.23 8.02 9.51
C VAL A 40 3.01 7.13 9.83
N PHE A 41 2.35 7.36 10.96
CA PHE A 41 1.11 6.66 11.32
C PHE A 41 0.03 6.85 10.25
N ALA A 42 -0.19 8.09 9.80
CA ALA A 42 -1.20 8.40 8.78
C ALA A 42 -0.84 7.77 7.42
N ILE A 43 0.44 7.76 7.04
CA ILE A 43 0.92 7.09 5.82
C ILE A 43 0.72 5.57 5.92
N ALA A 44 1.05 4.96 7.06
CA ALA A 44 0.86 3.52 7.28
C ALA A 44 -0.63 3.12 7.27
N ALA A 45 -1.50 3.91 7.91
CA ALA A 45 -2.95 3.68 7.84
C ALA A 45 -3.49 3.89 6.42
N GLY A 46 -2.99 4.92 5.73
CA GLY A 46 -3.33 5.21 4.33
C GLY A 46 -2.87 4.12 3.36
N TYR A 47 -1.73 3.48 3.61
CA TYR A 47 -1.27 2.33 2.80
C TYR A 47 -2.28 1.18 2.81
N GLU A 48 -2.82 0.83 3.98
CA GLU A 48 -3.88 -0.20 4.07
C GLU A 48 -5.16 0.27 3.38
N TYR A 49 -5.54 1.54 3.49
CA TYR A 49 -6.66 2.09 2.73
C TYR A 49 -6.46 1.92 1.21
N LEU A 50 -5.28 2.28 0.69
CA LEU A 50 -4.94 2.13 -0.72
C LEU A 50 -4.95 0.66 -1.15
N ARG A 51 -4.37 -0.24 -0.36
CA ARG A 51 -4.35 -1.69 -0.62
C ARG A 51 -5.76 -2.27 -0.76
N VAL A 52 -6.67 -1.86 0.12
CA VAL A 52 -8.05 -2.34 0.05
C VAL A 52 -8.78 -1.70 -1.14
N TRP A 53 -8.41 -0.49 -1.57
CA TRP A 53 -8.96 0.13 -2.77
C TRP A 53 -8.48 -0.54 -4.07
N THR A 54 -7.17 -0.82 -4.21
CA THR A 54 -6.63 -1.53 -5.38
C THR A 54 -7.27 -2.90 -5.55
N THR A 55 -7.49 -3.62 -4.45
CA THR A 55 -8.20 -4.91 -4.47
C THR A 55 -9.64 -4.80 -5.00
N GLN A 56 -10.33 -3.69 -4.74
CA GLN A 56 -11.69 -3.48 -5.24
C GLN A 56 -11.70 -3.12 -6.73
N LEU A 57 -10.74 -2.31 -7.18
CA LEU A 57 -10.54 -2.02 -8.61
C LEU A 57 -10.29 -3.30 -9.41
N ASP A 58 -9.48 -4.21 -8.86
CA ASP A 58 -9.17 -5.50 -9.47
C ASP A 58 -10.39 -6.42 -9.60
N ARG A 59 -11.29 -6.41 -8.61
CA ARG A 59 -12.56 -7.17 -8.65
C ARG A 59 -13.53 -6.66 -9.70
N VAL A 60 -13.56 -5.36 -9.97
CA VAL A 60 -14.44 -4.77 -10.99
C VAL A 60 -13.89 -4.99 -12.39
N ALA A 61 -12.56 -5.09 -12.54
CA ALA A 61 -11.89 -5.26 -13.83
C ALA A 61 -11.83 -6.70 -14.34
N LEU A 62 -12.01 -7.71 -13.48
CA LEU A 62 -12.16 -9.10 -13.90
C LEU A 62 -13.66 -9.41 -14.12
N PRO A 63 -14.12 -9.57 -15.37
CA PRO A 63 -15.41 -10.21 -15.59
C PRO A 63 -15.28 -11.60 -14.99
N SER A 64 -16.18 -11.99 -14.09
CA SER A 64 -16.31 -13.39 -13.69
C SER A 64 -16.63 -14.19 -14.95
N ASP A 65 -15.63 -14.78 -15.57
CA ASP A 65 -15.80 -15.82 -16.58
C ASP A 65 -16.27 -17.08 -15.86
N ASN A 66 -17.51 -17.02 -15.35
CA ASN A 66 -18.22 -18.16 -14.82
C ASN A 66 -18.91 -18.86 -15.99
N LYS A 67 -18.15 -19.14 -17.05
CA LYS A 67 -18.58 -20.05 -18.10
C LYS A 67 -18.22 -21.44 -17.61
N LYS A 68 -19.26 -22.15 -17.13
CA LYS A 68 -19.25 -23.59 -16.88
C LYS A 68 -18.33 -24.29 -17.88
N SER A 69 -17.36 -25.03 -17.35
CA SER A 69 -16.53 -25.95 -18.09
C SER A 69 -17.42 -26.92 -18.86
N ASP A 70 -17.56 -26.69 -20.17
CA ASP A 70 -17.95 -27.71 -21.13
C ASP A 70 -16.63 -28.25 -21.72
N PRO A 71 -16.25 -29.52 -21.47
CA PRO A 71 -14.92 -30.01 -21.78
C PRO A 71 -14.84 -30.45 -23.24
N ASN A 72 -15.01 -29.54 -24.20
CA ASN A 72 -14.65 -29.83 -25.58
C ASN A 72 -14.48 -28.58 -26.47
N HIS A 73 -13.39 -27.81 -26.32
CA HIS A 73 -12.72 -27.26 -27.50
C HIS A 73 -11.32 -26.68 -27.21
N GLN A 74 -10.33 -27.29 -27.85
CA GLN A 74 -9.03 -26.78 -28.31
C GLN A 74 -8.62 -25.34 -27.98
N SER A 75 -7.45 -25.27 -27.33
CA SER A 75 -6.53 -24.13 -27.31
C SER A 75 -6.35 -23.53 -28.71
N THR A 76 -6.76 -22.29 -28.90
CA THR A 76 -6.19 -21.42 -29.94
C THR A 76 -6.21 -20.00 -29.42
N SER A 77 -5.01 -19.48 -29.18
CA SER A 77 -4.71 -18.07 -28.94
C SER A 77 -5.42 -17.20 -29.98
N SER A 78 -6.47 -16.51 -29.57
CA SER A 78 -7.14 -15.49 -30.36
C SER A 78 -6.94 -14.15 -29.67
N PHE A 79 -5.85 -13.47 -30.05
CA PHE A 79 -5.78 -12.01 -29.99
C PHE A 79 -6.89 -11.50 -30.91
N SER A 80 -8.05 -11.19 -30.33
CA SER A 80 -9.18 -10.61 -31.04
C SER A 80 -9.16 -9.10 -30.79
N GLU A 81 -8.52 -8.38 -31.73
CA GLU A 81 -8.85 -7.00 -32.01
C GLU A 81 -10.27 -6.95 -32.60
N SER A 82 -11.16 -6.25 -31.91
CA SER A 82 -12.46 -5.80 -32.42
C SER A 82 -12.76 -4.44 -31.81
N ASP A 83 -12.16 -3.42 -32.42
CA ASP A 83 -12.67 -2.05 -32.54
C ASP A 83 -14.17 -2.09 -32.94
N THR A 84 -15.11 -1.25 -32.51
CA THR A 84 -15.09 0.18 -32.17
C THR A 84 -16.49 0.53 -31.62
N LEU A 85 -16.62 1.56 -30.76
CA LEU A 85 -17.83 2.13 -30.11
C LEU A 85 -18.11 1.80 -28.64
N LEU A 86 -17.24 1.04 -27.94
CA LEU A 86 -17.12 1.06 -26.47
C LEU A 86 -15.64 1.04 -26.01
N HIS A 87 -14.75 1.64 -26.80
CA HIS A 87 -13.29 1.54 -26.64
C HIS A 87 -12.68 2.56 -25.64
N SER A 88 -13.49 3.29 -24.86
CA SER A 88 -12.98 4.34 -23.96
C SER A 88 -12.76 3.97 -22.48
N PRO A 89 -13.45 2.99 -21.84
CA PRO A 89 -13.26 2.76 -20.40
C PRO A 89 -12.14 1.76 -20.06
N VAL A 90 -11.78 0.80 -20.93
CA VAL A 90 -10.86 -0.30 -20.56
C VAL A 90 -9.41 0.17 -20.43
N ARG A 91 -8.91 0.97 -21.38
CA ARG A 91 -7.52 1.48 -21.36
C ARG A 91 -7.28 2.47 -20.22
N GLN A 92 -8.26 3.32 -19.92
CA GLN A 92 -8.19 4.26 -18.79
C GLN A 92 -8.20 3.53 -17.44
N GLN A 93 -9.03 2.49 -17.30
CA GLN A 93 -9.04 1.64 -16.10
C GLN A 93 -7.72 0.89 -15.91
N GLN A 94 -7.12 0.40 -16.99
CA GLN A 94 -5.85 -0.32 -16.94
C GLN A 94 -4.66 0.59 -16.55
N ILE A 95 -4.63 1.83 -17.05
CA ILE A 95 -3.62 2.83 -16.66
C ILE A 95 -3.83 3.26 -15.20
N LEU A 96 -5.07 3.51 -14.78
CA LEU A 96 -5.36 3.89 -13.40
C LEU A 96 -4.92 2.79 -12.41
N ARG A 97 -5.14 1.52 -12.76
CA ARG A 97 -4.72 0.36 -11.97
C ARG A 97 -3.20 0.28 -11.83
N SER A 98 -2.45 0.43 -12.92
CA SER A 98 -0.99 0.37 -12.87
C SER A 98 -0.39 1.54 -12.09
N VAL A 99 -0.96 2.74 -12.22
CA VAL A 99 -0.56 3.92 -11.43
C VAL A 99 -0.83 3.73 -9.93
N MET A 100 -2.03 3.24 -9.57
CA MET A 100 -2.36 2.94 -8.18
C MET A 100 -1.42 1.87 -7.58
N TYR A 101 -1.09 0.83 -8.35
CA TYR A 101 -0.13 -0.19 -7.94
C TYR A 101 1.27 0.39 -7.74
N ALA A 102 1.74 1.25 -8.63
CA ALA A 102 3.03 1.91 -8.49
C ALA A 102 3.09 2.80 -7.23
N ILE A 103 2.03 3.56 -6.94
CA ILE A 103 1.91 4.38 -5.72
C ILE A 103 1.93 3.49 -4.47
N MET A 104 1.18 2.39 -4.47
CA MET A 104 1.18 1.43 -3.36
C MET A 104 2.59 0.87 -3.09
N MET A 105 3.31 0.49 -4.15
CA MET A 105 4.68 0.02 -4.02
C MET A 105 5.64 1.10 -3.51
N ALA A 106 5.53 2.33 -4.01
CA ALA A 106 6.34 3.45 -3.54
C ALA A 106 6.17 3.70 -2.04
N ILE A 107 4.94 3.68 -1.53
CA ILE A 107 4.65 3.84 -0.10
C ILE A 107 5.22 2.66 0.71
N SER A 108 5.11 1.43 0.19
CA SER A 108 5.70 0.25 0.85
C SER A 108 7.22 0.37 1.02
N PHE A 109 7.93 0.79 -0.03
CA PHE A 109 9.37 1.01 0.05
C PHE A 109 9.71 2.14 1.03
N TRP A 110 8.92 3.21 1.05
CA TRP A 110 9.11 4.30 1.99
C TRP A 110 8.93 3.86 3.45
N LEU A 111 7.89 3.09 3.76
CA LEU A 111 7.69 2.53 5.10
C LEU A 111 8.81 1.56 5.52
N MET A 112 9.34 0.78 4.57
CA MET A 112 10.50 -0.07 4.81
C MET A 112 11.76 0.76 5.13
N LEU A 113 11.98 1.88 4.43
CA LEU A 113 13.06 2.81 4.74
C LEU A 113 12.91 3.39 6.15
N VAL A 114 11.70 3.79 6.54
CA VAL A 114 11.42 4.27 7.90
C VAL A 114 11.72 3.19 8.94
N PHE A 115 11.37 1.93 8.68
CA PHE A 115 11.69 0.84 9.60
C PHE A 115 13.20 0.64 9.76
N MET A 116 13.95 0.83 8.67
CA MET A 116 15.42 0.78 8.67
C MET A 116 16.09 1.96 9.37
N THR A 117 15.34 2.99 9.81
CA THR A 117 15.90 4.08 10.64
C THR A 117 16.16 3.66 12.09
N TYR A 118 15.70 2.47 12.50
CA TYR A 118 15.85 1.91 13.85
C TYR A 118 15.40 2.81 15.02
N ASN A 119 14.55 3.82 14.75
CA ASN A 119 13.96 4.67 15.78
C ASN A 119 12.69 4.02 16.35
N GLY A 120 12.70 3.72 17.65
CA GLY A 120 11.61 3.00 18.30
C GLY A 120 10.24 3.68 18.18
N TYR A 121 10.18 5.01 18.24
CA TYR A 121 8.90 5.73 18.13
C TYR A 121 8.30 5.64 16.73
N LEU A 122 9.11 5.74 15.69
CA LEU A 122 8.64 5.62 14.30
C LEU A 122 8.21 4.19 13.99
N MET A 123 8.94 3.19 14.49
CA MET A 123 8.56 1.79 14.35
C MET A 123 7.20 1.52 15.00
N ILE A 124 6.99 1.98 16.24
CA ILE A 124 5.71 1.84 16.94
C ILE A 124 4.59 2.58 16.19
N ALA A 125 4.83 3.82 15.75
CA ALA A 125 3.86 4.58 14.98
C ALA A 125 3.47 3.87 13.66
N THR A 126 4.44 3.23 12.98
CA THR A 126 4.20 2.45 11.76
C THR A 126 3.33 1.22 12.04
N ILE A 127 3.67 0.46 13.08
CA ILE A 127 2.92 -0.76 13.48
C ILE A 127 1.49 -0.40 13.91
N LEU A 128 1.33 0.62 14.75
CA LEU A 128 0.02 1.09 15.17
C LEU A 128 -0.79 1.63 14.00
N GLY A 129 -0.16 2.38 13.09
CA GLY A 129 -0.81 2.90 11.89
C GLY A 129 -1.33 1.78 10.98
N ALA A 130 -0.50 0.76 10.72
CA ALA A 130 -0.92 -0.42 9.97
C ALA A 130 -2.06 -1.19 10.67
N GLY A 131 -1.95 -1.40 11.99
CA GLY A 131 -2.98 -2.06 12.78
C GLY A 131 -4.33 -1.32 12.77
N VAL A 132 -4.30 0.00 12.98
CA VAL A 132 -5.49 0.86 12.93
C VAL A 132 -6.06 0.93 11.52
N GLY A 133 -5.22 1.07 10.49
CA GLY A 133 -5.64 1.05 9.09
C GLY A 133 -6.37 -0.25 8.74
N HIS A 134 -5.79 -1.39 9.12
CA HIS A 134 -6.43 -2.69 8.94
C HIS A 134 -7.74 -2.82 9.73
N TYR A 135 -7.79 -2.31 10.96
CA TYR A 135 -9.01 -2.35 11.77
C TYR A 135 -10.15 -1.55 11.15
N ILE A 136 -9.89 -0.31 10.73
CA ILE A 136 -10.91 0.60 10.17
C ILE A 136 -11.37 0.13 8.78
N PHE A 137 -10.43 -0.25 7.91
CA PHE A 137 -10.72 -0.54 6.50
C PHE A 137 -10.88 -2.03 6.17
N GLY A 138 -10.40 -2.93 7.03
CA GLY A 138 -10.49 -4.38 6.85
C GLY A 138 -11.85 -4.97 7.22
N GLN A 139 -12.59 -4.35 8.16
CA GLN A 139 -13.87 -4.89 8.66
C GLN A 139 -15.02 -4.82 7.63
N GLY A 140 -14.97 -3.94 6.64
CA GLY A 140 -16.08 -3.74 5.68
C GLY A 140 -15.98 -4.47 4.33
N ARG A 141 -14.89 -5.21 4.05
CA ARG A 141 -14.58 -5.66 2.68
C ARG A 141 -14.08 -7.11 2.54
N LEU A 142 -14.00 -7.85 3.64
CA LEU A 142 -13.97 -9.30 3.60
C LEU A 142 -15.40 -9.78 3.36
N PRO A 143 -15.75 -10.34 2.19
CA PRO A 143 -16.99 -11.10 2.11
C PRO A 143 -16.87 -12.20 3.16
N ALA A 144 -17.83 -12.23 4.10
CA ALA A 144 -18.04 -13.30 5.07
C ALA A 144 -18.47 -14.60 4.38
N SER A 145 -17.79 -14.98 3.30
CA SER A 145 -18.00 -16.19 2.52
C SER A 145 -16.67 -16.64 1.92
N ARG A 146 -15.66 -16.88 2.78
CA ARG A 146 -14.91 -18.12 2.60
C ARG A 146 -15.77 -19.24 3.17
N SER A 147 -16.80 -19.64 2.41
CA SER A 147 -17.20 -21.03 2.47
C SER A 147 -15.95 -21.80 2.06
N ILE A 148 -15.31 -22.42 3.04
CA ILE A 148 -14.45 -23.57 2.79
C ILE A 148 -15.36 -24.56 2.06
N SER A 149 -15.35 -24.48 0.73
CA SER A 149 -15.87 -25.53 -0.11
C SER A 149 -14.84 -26.64 -0.02
N CYS A 150 -14.99 -27.49 1.01
CA CYS A 150 -14.45 -28.83 0.96
C CYS A 150 -15.10 -29.53 -0.23
N HIS A 151 -14.28 -29.92 -1.19
CA HIS A 151 -14.63 -30.88 -2.23
C HIS A 151 -13.53 -31.92 -2.31
#